data_AF-A0A189PGF6-F1
#
_entry.id   AF-A0A189PGF6-F1
#
_cell.length_a   1.000
_cell.length_b   1.000
_cell.length_c   1.000
_cell.angle_alpha   90.00
_cell.angle_beta   90.00
_cell.angle_gamma   90.00
#
_symmetry.space_group_name_H-M   'P 1'
#
loop_
_entity.id
_entity.type
_entity.pdbx_description
1 polymer ?
#
loop_
_entity_poly.entity_id
_entity_poly.type
_entity_poly.pdbx_seq_one_letter_code
_entity_poly.pdbx_strand_id
1 'polypeptide(L)'
;MTPHEFFFGDLIKLQSSERMKENERNSADYPLSLAIDMVLPWPWSLPRYIDNISVTGTHKGMPWKQDFFNHYVDLWLPWRIGFVHGGNHSITAGILAGEGFVIPEHVYDMSYLFELARTDGIHWFVNGNKVEAVKSGRSAAVFEIGRLMVNEEIL
;
A
#
# COMPACT_ATOMS: atom_id res chain seq x y z
N MET A 1 -9.17 11.98 4.29
CA MET A 1 -7.93 11.23 4.56
C MET A 1 -7.98 9.97 3.75
N THR A 2 -7.09 9.84 2.76
CA THR A 2 -6.91 8.62 1.98
C THR A 2 -5.91 7.70 2.69
N PRO A 3 -5.88 6.38 2.39
CA PRO A 3 -4.89 5.46 2.96
C PRO A 3 -3.44 5.91 2.73
N HIS A 4 -3.15 6.47 1.56
CA HIS A 4 -1.84 7.00 1.21
C HIS A 4 -1.43 8.21 2.07
N GLU A 5 -2.36 9.15 2.27
CA GLU A 5 -2.14 10.33 3.13
C GLU A 5 -1.86 9.94 4.58
N PHE A 6 -2.46 8.85 5.08
CA PHE A 6 -2.21 8.37 6.43
C PHE A 6 -0.76 7.91 6.62
N PHE A 7 -0.18 7.18 5.65
CA PHE A 7 1.19 6.67 5.75
C PHE A 7 2.25 7.71 5.38
N PHE A 8 2.06 8.40 4.26
CA PHE A 8 3.08 9.26 3.67
C PHE A 8 2.86 10.76 3.92
N GLY A 9 1.71 11.16 4.46
CA GLY A 9 1.42 12.56 4.79
C GLY A 9 1.57 13.47 3.56
N ASP A 10 2.25 14.61 3.75
CA ASP A 10 2.45 15.61 2.70
C ASP A 10 3.39 15.14 1.57
N LEU A 11 4.16 14.05 1.76
CA LEU A 11 5.02 13.49 0.68
C LEU A 11 4.21 13.06 -0.53
N ILE A 12 2.93 12.71 -0.33
CA ILE A 12 2.02 12.35 -1.41
C ILE A 12 1.88 13.46 -2.47
N LYS A 13 2.13 14.72 -2.08
CA LYS A 13 2.06 15.87 -2.98
C LYS A 13 3.19 15.88 -4.02
N LEU A 14 4.23 15.05 -3.84
CA LEU A 14 5.32 14.87 -4.80
C LEU A 14 5.00 13.82 -5.87
N GLN A 15 3.82 13.22 -5.81
CA GLN A 15 3.40 12.26 -6.82
C GLN A 15 3.25 12.90 -8.20
N SER A 16 3.60 12.13 -9.22
CA SER A 16 3.37 12.48 -10.61
C SER A 16 2.69 11.30 -11.28
N SER A 17 1.45 11.51 -11.75
CA SER A 17 0.70 10.47 -12.46
C SER A 17 1.40 10.03 -13.75
N GLU A 18 2.19 10.91 -14.37
CA GLU A 18 3.04 10.57 -15.51
C GLU A 18 4.13 9.59 -15.09
N ARG A 19 4.93 9.93 -14.06
CA ARG A 19 6.00 9.06 -13.58
C ARG A 19 5.48 7.74 -13.03
N MET A 20 4.31 7.73 -12.38
CA MET A 20 3.67 6.50 -11.91
C MET A 20 3.34 5.57 -13.07
N LYS A 21 2.72 6.09 -14.15
CA LYS A 21 2.39 5.30 -15.35
C LYS A 21 3.65 4.81 -16.08
N GLU A 22 4.66 5.67 -16.19
CA GLU A 22 5.94 5.29 -16.82
C GLU A 22 6.65 4.16 -16.06
N ASN A 23 6.47 4.09 -14.74
CA ASN A 23 7.09 3.11 -13.86
C ASN A 23 6.09 2.03 -13.39
N GLU A 24 5.01 1.81 -14.14
CA GLU A 24 4.06 0.73 -13.87
C GLU A 24 4.69 -0.63 -14.20
N ARG A 25 4.47 -1.61 -13.33
CA ARG A 25 4.96 -2.99 -13.47
C ARG A 25 3.79 -3.93 -13.78
N ASN A 26 4.09 -5.10 -14.32
CA ASN A 26 3.06 -6.10 -14.60
C ASN A 26 2.48 -6.67 -13.30
N SER A 27 1.18 -6.47 -13.07
CA SER A 27 0.52 -6.88 -11.83
C SER A 27 0.58 -8.38 -11.53
N ALA A 28 0.62 -9.23 -12.56
CA ALA A 28 0.67 -10.69 -12.38
C ALA A 28 1.96 -11.16 -11.70
N ASP A 29 3.04 -10.37 -11.78
CA ASP A 29 4.34 -10.69 -11.17
C ASP A 29 4.37 -10.35 -9.67
N TYR A 30 3.35 -9.66 -9.15
CA TYR A 30 3.30 -9.17 -7.77
C TYR A 30 2.00 -9.56 -7.05
N PRO A 31 1.66 -10.86 -6.94
CA PRO A 31 0.55 -11.27 -6.10
C PRO A 31 0.80 -10.86 -4.64
N LEU A 32 -0.25 -10.37 -3.97
CA LEU A 32 -0.24 -10.06 -2.55
C LEU A 32 -0.99 -11.14 -1.79
N SER A 33 -0.30 -11.83 -0.89
CA SER A 33 -0.92 -12.73 0.06
C SER A 33 -1.59 -11.94 1.17
N LEU A 34 -2.90 -12.15 1.36
CA LEU A 34 -3.62 -11.52 2.47
C LEU A 34 -3.18 -12.03 3.84
N ALA A 35 -2.41 -13.13 3.89
CA ALA A 35 -1.90 -13.70 5.13
C ALA A 35 -0.63 -13.01 5.65
N ILE A 36 0.23 -12.50 4.76
CA ILE A 36 1.59 -12.06 5.12
C ILE A 36 1.99 -10.71 4.53
N ASP A 37 1.41 -10.29 3.41
CA ASP A 37 1.75 -9.02 2.78
C ASP A 37 0.99 -7.86 3.41
N MET A 38 1.56 -6.66 3.34
CA MET A 38 0.92 -5.47 3.86
C MET A 38 -0.17 -4.99 2.88
N VAL A 39 -1.43 -5.28 3.21
CA VAL A 39 -2.59 -4.80 2.48
C VAL A 39 -3.47 -3.97 3.40
N LEU A 40 -3.81 -2.75 2.99
CA LEU A 40 -4.45 -1.75 3.83
C LEU A 40 -5.88 -1.46 3.36
N PRO A 41 -6.87 -2.26 3.81
CA PRO A 41 -8.27 -1.94 3.60
C PRO A 41 -8.77 -0.85 4.55
N TRP A 42 -9.80 -0.14 4.10
CA TRP A 42 -10.54 0.84 4.87
C TRP A 42 -12.04 0.45 4.96
N PRO A 43 -12.39 -0.58 5.74
CA PRO A 43 -13.78 -0.98 5.92
C PRO A 43 -14.57 0.15 6.58
N TRP A 44 -15.68 0.57 5.95
CA TRP A 44 -16.41 1.78 6.31
C TRP A 44 -17.82 1.53 6.87
N SER A 45 -18.39 0.35 6.63
CA SER A 45 -19.67 -0.10 7.20
C SER A 45 -19.46 -1.22 8.23
N LEU A 46 -19.83 -0.96 9.49
CA LEU A 46 -19.76 -1.97 10.55
C LEU A 46 -20.63 -3.21 10.25
N PRO A 47 -21.90 -3.09 9.79
CA PRO A 47 -22.69 -4.25 9.41
C PRO A 47 -22.03 -5.10 8.31
N ARG A 48 -21.50 -4.46 7.24
CA ARG A 48 -20.82 -5.19 6.17
C ARG A 48 -19.53 -5.84 6.64
N TYR A 49 -18.80 -5.16 7.52
CA TYR A 49 -17.61 -5.72 8.14
C TYR A 49 -17.95 -7.00 8.93
N ILE A 50 -18.94 -6.93 9.83
CA ILE A 50 -19.40 -8.08 10.63
C ILE A 50 -19.85 -9.22 9.70
N ASP A 51 -20.65 -8.92 8.69
CA ASP A 51 -21.15 -9.92 7.73
C ASP A 51 -20.00 -10.64 7.02
N ASN A 52 -19.07 -9.88 6.42
CA ASN A 52 -17.94 -10.44 5.67
C ASN A 52 -17.05 -11.30 6.57
N ILE A 53 -16.70 -10.84 7.78
CA ILE A 53 -15.88 -11.63 8.70
C ILE A 53 -16.62 -12.82 9.28
N SER A 54 -17.96 -12.84 9.29
CA SER A 54 -18.73 -13.96 9.87
C SER A 54 -18.86 -15.13 8.91
N VAL A 55 -18.76 -14.88 7.60
CA VAL A 55 -18.93 -15.92 6.58
C VAL A 55 -17.63 -16.34 5.91
N THR A 56 -16.69 -15.42 5.74
CA THR A 56 -15.46 -15.66 4.96
C THR A 56 -14.41 -16.46 5.74
N GLY A 57 -13.85 -17.47 5.10
CA GLY A 57 -12.75 -18.29 5.59
C GLY A 57 -12.95 -19.77 5.28
N THR A 58 -11.89 -20.50 4.96
CA THR A 58 -11.94 -21.97 4.74
C THR A 58 -12.56 -22.68 5.94
N HIS A 59 -12.22 -22.25 7.17
CA HIS A 59 -12.78 -22.79 8.42
C HIS A 59 -14.28 -22.55 8.60
N LYS A 60 -14.87 -21.63 7.84
CA LYS A 60 -16.31 -21.31 7.85
C LYS A 60 -17.04 -21.89 6.64
N GLY A 61 -16.35 -22.67 5.81
CA GLY A 61 -16.91 -23.30 4.61
C GLY A 61 -17.02 -22.38 3.39
N MET A 62 -16.52 -21.14 3.47
CA MET A 62 -16.52 -20.19 2.36
C MET A 62 -15.10 -19.62 2.18
N PRO A 63 -14.19 -20.35 1.51
CA PRO A 63 -12.84 -19.85 1.24
C PRO A 63 -12.87 -18.50 0.51
N TRP A 64 -12.01 -17.58 0.93
CA TRP A 64 -11.88 -16.28 0.28
C TRP A 64 -11.40 -16.45 -1.17
N LYS A 65 -11.98 -15.68 -2.09
CA LYS A 65 -11.57 -15.61 -3.50
C LYS A 65 -11.57 -14.15 -3.95
N GLN A 66 -10.62 -13.82 -4.83
CA GLN A 66 -10.58 -12.50 -5.43
C GLN A 66 -11.80 -12.30 -6.34
N ASP A 67 -12.45 -11.15 -6.19
CA ASP A 67 -13.52 -10.67 -7.06
C ASP A 67 -12.94 -9.58 -7.97
N PHE A 68 -12.64 -9.95 -9.22
CA PHE A 68 -12.00 -9.05 -10.20
C PHE A 68 -12.86 -7.85 -10.61
N PHE A 69 -14.13 -7.79 -10.23
CA PHE A 69 -15.00 -6.63 -10.51
C PHE A 69 -15.16 -5.69 -9.31
N ASN A 70 -14.61 -6.05 -8.15
CA ASN A 70 -14.81 -5.31 -6.91
C ASN A 70 -13.51 -5.09 -6.12
N HIS A 71 -12.52 -5.99 -6.24
CA HIS A 71 -11.25 -5.92 -5.52
C HIS A 71 -10.24 -5.13 -6.33
N TYR A 72 -10.16 -3.83 -6.01
CA TYR A 72 -9.24 -2.89 -6.64
C TYR A 72 -8.14 -2.52 -5.64
N VAL A 73 -6.89 -2.83 -5.98
CA VAL A 73 -5.73 -2.61 -5.13
C VAL A 73 -4.58 -2.05 -5.95
N ASP A 74 -3.99 -0.96 -5.47
CA ASP A 74 -2.74 -0.42 -6.00
C ASP A 74 -1.59 -0.90 -5.10
N LEU A 75 -0.59 -1.54 -5.68
CA LEU A 75 0.64 -1.91 -4.96
C LEU A 75 1.72 -0.88 -5.21
N TRP A 76 2.30 -0.33 -4.15
CA TRP A 76 3.43 0.59 -4.27
C TRP A 76 4.73 -0.07 -3.84
N LEU A 77 5.68 -0.13 -4.79
CA LEU A 77 7.07 -0.50 -4.57
C LEU A 77 7.89 0.76 -4.27
N PRO A 78 9.00 0.66 -3.51
CA PRO A 78 9.58 -0.56 -2.95
C PRO A 78 8.90 -1.06 -1.67
N TRP A 79 8.05 -0.24 -1.03
CA TRP A 79 7.49 -0.58 0.29
C TRP A 79 6.62 -1.83 0.31
N ARG A 80 6.17 -2.32 -0.85
CA ARG A 80 5.24 -3.45 -1.01
C ARG A 80 3.98 -3.29 -0.17
N ILE A 81 3.39 -2.09 -0.23
CA ILE A 81 2.13 -1.79 0.45
C ILE A 81 1.01 -1.78 -0.58
N GLY A 82 0.03 -2.66 -0.39
CA GLY A 82 -1.20 -2.70 -1.18
C GLY A 82 -2.27 -1.78 -0.60
N PHE A 83 -2.69 -0.78 -1.36
CA PHE A 83 -3.72 0.18 -0.99
C PHE A 83 -5.05 -0.19 -1.63
N VAL A 84 -6.07 -0.39 -0.80
CA VAL A 84 -7.37 -0.90 -1.27
C VAL A 84 -8.29 0.26 -1.67
N HIS A 85 -8.74 0.23 -2.91
CA HIS A 85 -9.71 1.17 -3.48
C HIS A 85 -11.12 0.57 -3.59
N GLY A 86 -11.22 -0.75 -3.72
CA GLY A 86 -12.48 -1.49 -3.75
C GLY A 86 -12.39 -2.82 -3.03
N GLY A 87 -13.53 -3.36 -2.58
CA GLY A 87 -13.51 -4.65 -1.87
C GLY A 87 -13.08 -4.57 -0.41
N ASN A 88 -12.99 -3.36 0.17
CA ASN A 88 -12.51 -3.11 1.53
C ASN A 88 -12.99 -4.12 2.59
N HIS A 89 -14.28 -4.46 2.59
CA HIS A 89 -14.85 -5.40 3.57
C HIS A 89 -14.42 -6.84 3.36
N SER A 90 -14.48 -7.35 2.13
CA SER A 90 -14.13 -8.75 1.83
C SER A 90 -12.62 -8.97 1.87
N ILE A 91 -11.81 -8.00 1.43
CA ILE A 91 -10.35 -8.07 1.59
C ILE A 91 -9.97 -8.09 3.08
N THR A 92 -10.59 -7.26 3.92
CA THR A 92 -10.37 -7.32 5.38
C THR A 92 -10.69 -8.71 5.94
N ALA A 93 -11.77 -9.34 5.48
CA ALA A 93 -12.13 -10.68 5.93
C ALA A 93 -11.12 -11.76 5.49
N GLY A 94 -10.56 -11.65 4.28
CA GLY A 94 -9.47 -12.52 3.83
C GLY A 94 -8.21 -12.36 4.69
N ILE A 95 -7.82 -11.13 5.01
CA ILE A 95 -6.69 -10.83 5.91
C ILE A 95 -6.90 -11.47 7.28
N LEU A 96 -8.06 -11.27 7.90
CA LEU A 96 -8.37 -11.82 9.22
C LEU A 96 -8.50 -13.35 9.22
N ALA A 97 -8.89 -13.94 8.09
CA ALA A 97 -8.90 -15.38 7.89
C ALA A 97 -7.49 -15.94 7.61
N GLY A 98 -6.50 -15.08 7.32
CA GLY A 98 -5.14 -15.48 7.00
C GLY A 98 -5.03 -16.28 5.70
N GLU A 99 -5.90 -15.98 4.72
CA GLU A 99 -5.97 -16.72 3.46
C GLU A 99 -6.31 -15.83 2.26
N GLY A 100 -5.97 -16.32 1.07
CA GLY A 100 -6.27 -15.64 -0.19
C GLY A 100 -5.12 -14.83 -0.74
N PHE A 101 -5.21 -14.53 -2.02
CA PHE A 101 -4.26 -13.72 -2.77
C PHE A 101 -5.01 -12.69 -3.60
N VAL A 102 -4.50 -11.48 -3.64
CA VAL A 102 -4.97 -10.41 -4.52
C VAL A 102 -3.90 -10.17 -5.57
N ILE A 103 -4.27 -10.26 -6.85
CA ILE A 103 -3.52 -9.66 -7.94
C ILE A 103 -3.88 -8.17 -7.95
N PRO A 104 -2.93 -7.24 -7.74
CA PRO A 104 -3.21 -5.80 -7.80
C PRO A 104 -3.78 -5.41 -9.17
N GLU A 105 -4.55 -4.32 -9.21
CA GLU A 105 -4.92 -3.72 -10.48
C GLU A 105 -3.71 -3.00 -11.07
N HIS A 106 -3.04 -2.18 -10.26
CA HIS A 106 -1.82 -1.48 -10.63
C HIS A 106 -0.67 -1.81 -9.69
N VAL A 107 0.55 -1.86 -10.24
CA VAL A 107 1.79 -1.94 -9.48
C VAL A 107 2.68 -0.77 -9.88
N TYR A 108 2.90 0.16 -8.96
CA TYR A 108 3.70 1.35 -9.22
C TYR A 108 5.05 1.26 -8.54
N ASP A 109 6.12 1.42 -9.31
CA ASP A 109 7.46 1.66 -8.76
C ASP A 109 7.62 3.15 -8.43
N MET A 110 7.57 3.44 -7.13
CA MET A 110 7.62 4.79 -6.58
C MET A 110 9.05 5.21 -6.20
N SER A 111 10.08 4.44 -6.59
CA SER A 111 11.49 4.72 -6.25
C SER A 111 11.95 6.10 -6.70
N TYR A 112 11.32 6.64 -7.73
CA TYR A 112 11.56 7.99 -8.22
C TYR A 112 11.36 9.09 -7.17
N LEU A 113 10.53 8.84 -6.14
CA LEU A 113 10.34 9.78 -5.04
C LEU A 113 11.63 10.00 -4.24
N PHE A 114 12.56 9.04 -4.23
CA PHE A 114 13.84 9.13 -3.54
C PHE A 114 14.85 10.04 -4.24
N GLU A 115 14.67 10.30 -5.55
CA GLU A 115 15.42 11.32 -6.27
C GLU A 115 14.97 12.73 -5.86
N LEU A 116 13.68 12.86 -5.56
CA LEU A 116 13.03 14.14 -5.27
C LEU A 116 13.12 14.52 -3.80
N ALA A 117 12.97 13.55 -2.89
CA ALA A 117 12.87 13.80 -1.47
C ALA A 117 13.78 12.90 -0.64
N ARG A 118 14.27 13.46 0.47
CA ARG A 118 15.01 12.77 1.52
C ARG A 118 14.69 13.38 2.89
N THR A 119 14.96 12.65 3.95
CA THR A 119 14.88 13.21 5.32
C THR A 119 16.07 12.79 6.17
N ASP A 120 16.47 13.67 7.09
CA ASP A 120 17.41 13.37 8.17
C ASP A 120 16.69 12.93 9.46
N GLY A 121 15.37 12.72 9.40
CA GLY A 121 14.50 12.44 10.55
C GLY A 121 14.03 13.67 11.32
N ILE A 122 14.59 14.85 11.04
CA ILE A 122 14.23 16.14 11.68
C ILE A 122 13.56 17.06 10.66
N HIS A 123 14.05 17.11 9.43
CA HIS A 123 13.51 17.91 8.33
C HIS A 123 13.39 17.10 7.04
N TRP A 124 12.47 17.55 6.19
CA TRP A 124 12.38 17.11 4.80
C TRP A 124 13.23 17.98 3.90
N PHE A 125 13.83 17.35 2.90
CA PHE A 125 14.54 18.02 1.82
C PHE A 125 13.92 17.61 0.49
N VAL A 126 13.58 18.58 -0.35
CA VAL A 126 13.05 18.35 -1.68
C VAL A 126 13.97 19.01 -2.70
N ASN A 127 14.42 18.24 -3.70
CA ASN A 127 15.42 18.66 -4.68
C ASN A 127 16.66 19.28 -4.02
N GLY A 128 17.10 18.68 -2.90
CA GLY A 128 18.24 19.15 -2.11
C GLY A 128 17.96 20.32 -1.15
N ASN A 129 16.83 21.00 -1.27
CA ASN A 129 16.48 22.16 -0.44
C ASN A 129 15.70 21.75 0.81
N LYS A 130 16.07 22.29 1.96
CA LYS A 130 15.35 22.09 3.23
C LYS A 130 13.96 22.74 3.13
N VAL A 131 12.90 22.01 3.48
CA VAL A 131 11.50 22.46 3.34
C VAL A 131 10.84 22.68 4.70
N GLU A 132 10.43 21.61 5.36
CA GLU A 132 9.70 21.67 6.63
C GLU A 132 10.25 20.66 7.64
N ALA A 133 9.88 20.84 8.92
CA ALA A 133 10.18 19.86 9.96
C ALA A 133 9.34 18.59 9.78
N VAL A 134 9.92 17.44 10.13
CA VAL A 134 9.22 16.15 10.14
C VAL A 134 8.12 16.18 11.20
N LYS A 135 6.87 16.14 10.76
CA LYS A 135 5.69 16.07 11.64
C LYS A 135 5.45 14.67 12.22
N SER A 136 5.89 13.64 11.51
CA SER A 136 5.72 12.23 11.86
C SER A 136 7.02 11.47 11.64
N GLY A 137 7.72 11.15 12.73
CA GLY A 137 8.92 10.31 12.66
C GLY A 137 8.65 8.92 12.08
N ARG A 138 7.41 8.42 12.20
CA ARG A 138 7.00 7.14 11.60
C ARG A 138 6.94 7.24 10.08
N SER A 139 6.37 8.30 9.54
CA SER A 139 6.30 8.51 8.08
C SER A 139 7.70 8.74 7.50
N ALA A 140 8.56 9.48 8.21
CA ALA A 140 9.97 9.62 7.84
C ALA A 140 10.71 8.27 7.83
N ALA A 141 10.52 7.44 8.85
CA ALA A 141 11.13 6.12 8.92
C ALA A 141 10.63 5.20 7.80
N VAL A 142 9.32 5.14 7.53
CA VAL A 142 8.76 4.35 6.42
C VAL A 142 9.38 4.80 5.10
N PHE A 143 9.45 6.10 4.84
CA PHE A 143 10.04 6.64 3.61
C PHE A 143 11.50 6.21 3.43
N GLU A 144 12.34 6.39 4.46
CA GLU A 144 13.76 6.02 4.40
C GLU A 144 13.98 4.50 4.35
N ILE A 145 13.12 3.68 4.97
CA ILE A 145 13.15 2.22 4.82
C ILE A 145 12.96 1.83 3.35
N GLY A 146 11.99 2.44 2.66
CA GLY A 146 11.81 2.21 1.23
C GLY A 146 13.06 2.57 0.42
N ARG A 147 13.69 3.70 0.73
CA ARG A 147 14.94 4.11 0.07
C ARG A 147 16.07 3.11 0.30
N LEU A 148 16.19 2.56 1.51
CA LEU A 148 17.17 1.54 1.83
C LEU A 148 16.91 0.21 1.10
N MET A 149 15.64 -0.20 0.96
CA MET A 149 15.26 -1.42 0.22
C MET A 149 15.75 -1.36 -1.23
N VAL A 150 15.69 -0.18 -1.87
CA VAL A 150 16.20 0.03 -3.24
C VAL A 150 17.73 -0.03 -3.29
N ASN A 151 18.41 0.61 -2.34
CA ASN A 151 19.87 0.76 -2.38
C ASN A 151 20.64 -0.52 -2.02
N GLU A 152 20.07 -1.38 -1.18
CA GLU A 152 20.73 -2.60 -0.71
C GLU A 152 20.39 -3.83 -1.55
N GLU A 153 19.66 -3.68 -2.68
CA GLU A 153 19.08 -4.79 -3.47
C GLU A 153 18.35 -5.82 -2.58
N ILE A 154 17.75 -5.37 -1.47
CA ILE A 154 16.94 -6.23 -0.60
C ILE A 154 15.55 -6.30 -1.23
N LEU A 155 15.44 -7.10 -2.30
CA LEU A 155 14.28 -7.87 -2.78
C LEU A 155 14.46 -8.31 -4.24
#